data_AF-A0A4D6SSI1-F1
#
_entry.id   AF-A0A4D6SSI1-F1
#
_cell.length_a   1.000
_cell.length_b   1.000
_cell.length_c   1.000
_cell.angle_alpha   90.00
_cell.angle_beta   90.00
_cell.angle_gamma   90.00
#
_symmetry.space_group_name_H-M   'P 1'
#
loop_
_entity.id
_entity.type
_entity.pdbx_description
1 polymer ?
#
loop_
_entity_poly.entity_id
_entity_poly.type
_entity_poly.pdbx_seq_one_letter_code
_entity_poly.pdbx_strand_id
1 'polypeptide(L)'
;MGNEFGDVQKVIEKYTKGGKDGNNLVSDIGDFINQIYNYLDSLTLLEESAFLHLIIFMILLLTVFNILGIFFGNEIIKYFDLENKYPKLYTFFKVRAMFQRYYLMWNIFVLFVVCIVGICINLLVFY
;
A
#
# COMPACT_ATOMS: atom_id res chain seq x y z
N MET A 1 -24.47 13.57 52.97
CA MET A 1 -23.68 14.28 51.93
C MET A 1 -22.47 13.49 51.42
N GLY A 2 -22.44 12.14 51.54
CA GLY A 2 -21.25 11.33 51.19
C GLY A 2 -21.37 10.39 49.98
N ASN A 3 -22.57 10.19 49.41
CA ASN A 3 -22.78 9.20 48.34
C ASN A 3 -22.86 9.78 46.92
N GLU A 4 -23.18 11.07 46.76
CA GLU A 4 -23.36 11.65 45.42
C GLU A 4 -22.03 11.95 44.70
N PHE A 5 -20.98 12.29 45.44
CA PHE A 5 -19.64 12.53 44.87
C PHE A 5 -18.95 11.25 44.39
N GLY A 6 -19.22 10.11 45.02
CA GLY A 6 -18.65 8.81 44.63
C GLY A 6 -19.21 8.29 43.30
N ASP A 7 -20.50 8.53 43.05
CA ASP A 7 -21.13 8.17 41.78
C ASP A 7 -20.66 9.07 40.64
N VAL A 8 -20.48 10.37 40.90
CA VAL A 8 -19.91 11.29 39.90
C VAL A 8 -18.46 10.90 39.54
N GLN A 9 -17.63 10.47 40.50
CA GLN A 9 -16.28 9.99 40.21
C GLN A 9 -16.27 8.69 39.38
N LYS A 10 -17.16 7.73 39.68
CA LYS A 10 -17.29 6.51 38.87
C LYS A 10 -17.77 6.80 37.44
N VAL A 11 -18.67 7.78 37.29
CA VAL A 11 -19.15 8.23 35.98
C VAL A 11 -18.01 8.90 35.20
N ILE A 12 -17.23 9.78 35.81
CA ILE A 12 -16.04 10.41 35.19
C ILE A 12 -14.99 9.36 34.81
N GLU A 13 -14.72 8.37 35.66
CA GLU A 13 -13.74 7.31 35.36
C GLU A 13 -14.20 6.42 34.18
N LYS A 14 -15.50 6.13 34.09
CA LYS A 14 -16.10 5.37 32.98
C LYS A 14 -16.01 6.12 31.64
N TYR A 15 -16.22 7.45 31.65
CA TYR A 15 -16.08 8.27 30.44
C TYR A 15 -14.62 8.53 30.05
N THR A 16 -13.69 8.61 31.01
CA THR A 16 -12.25 8.78 30.72
C THR A 16 -11.62 7.49 30.18
N LYS A 17 -12.11 6.30 30.58
CA LYS A 17 -11.69 5.01 30.01
C LYS A 17 -12.39 4.69 28.68
N GLY A 18 -13.64 5.11 28.48
CA GLY A 18 -14.39 4.90 27.24
C GLY A 18 -14.06 5.87 26.09
N GLY A 19 -13.33 6.97 26.36
CA GLY A 19 -12.91 7.96 25.36
C GLY A 19 -11.55 7.68 24.70
N LYS A 20 -10.89 6.56 25.04
CA LYS A 20 -9.55 6.22 24.55
C LYS A 20 -9.51 5.34 23.29
N ASP A 21 -10.64 5.01 22.68
CA ASP A 21 -10.65 4.13 21.50
C ASP A 21 -10.37 4.84 20.17
N GLY A 22 -10.48 6.18 20.12
CA GLY A 22 -10.16 6.95 18.91
C GLY A 22 -8.68 7.26 18.70
N ASN A 23 -7.87 7.12 19.76
CA ASN A 23 -6.44 7.45 19.74
C ASN A 23 -5.53 6.25 19.51
N ASN A 24 -6.05 5.03 19.64
CA ASN A 24 -5.27 3.80 19.56
C ASN A 24 -4.69 3.57 18.16
N LEU A 25 -5.46 3.84 17.08
CA LEU A 25 -4.93 3.67 15.71
C LEU A 25 -3.82 4.67 15.38
N VAL A 26 -3.94 5.92 15.82
CA VAL A 26 -2.93 6.95 15.55
C VAL A 26 -1.68 6.71 16.39
N SER A 27 -1.84 6.27 17.65
CA SER A 27 -0.70 5.86 18.47
C SER A 27 -0.03 4.60 17.94
N ASP A 28 -0.80 3.60 17.50
CA ASP A 28 -0.25 2.34 16.98
C ASP A 28 0.51 2.57 15.66
N ILE A 29 0.02 3.46 14.79
CA ILE A 29 0.75 3.88 13.58
C ILE A 29 2.01 4.66 13.95
N GLY A 30 1.93 5.57 14.93
CA GLY A 30 3.09 6.32 15.42
C GLY A 30 4.17 5.41 15.99
N ASP A 31 3.79 4.41 16.76
CA ASP A 31 4.69 3.42 17.36
C ASP A 31 5.31 2.51 16.29
N PHE A 32 4.55 2.12 15.27
CA PHE A 32 5.07 1.37 14.13
C PHE A 32 6.08 2.18 13.31
N ILE A 33 5.80 3.47 13.05
CA ILE A 33 6.72 4.37 12.34
C ILE A 33 8.01 4.55 13.15
N ASN A 34 7.91 4.71 14.48
CA ASN A 34 9.08 4.84 15.34
C ASN A 34 9.92 3.55 15.37
N GLN A 35 9.29 2.37 15.33
CA GLN A 35 10.02 1.11 15.22
C GLN A 35 10.76 0.98 13.88
N ILE A 36 10.14 1.39 12.78
CA ILE A 36 10.81 1.43 11.47
C ILE A 36 11.96 2.43 11.47
N TYR A 37 11.77 3.61 12.04
CA TYR A 37 12.81 4.64 12.12
C TYR A 37 14.02 4.14 12.92
N ASN A 38 13.79 3.56 14.09
CA ASN A 38 14.86 3.00 14.92
C ASN A 38 15.57 1.82 14.24
N TYR A 39 14.85 1.03 13.44
CA TYR A 39 15.46 -0.03 12.63
C TYR A 39 16.36 0.59 11.55
N LEU A 40 15.85 1.56 10.78
CA LEU A 40 16.61 2.25 9.74
C LEU A 40 17.86 2.96 10.30
N ASP A 41 17.74 3.60 11.47
CA ASP A 41 18.86 4.29 12.15
C ASP A 41 19.94 3.32 12.66
N SER A 42 19.59 2.04 12.84
CA SER A 42 20.54 0.98 13.21
C SER A 42 21.32 0.40 12.03
N LEU A 43 20.91 0.69 10.78
CA LEU A 43 21.58 0.19 9.58
C LEU A 43 22.74 1.11 9.17
N THR A 44 23.77 0.52 8.58
CA THR A 44 24.82 1.31 7.93
C THR A 44 24.29 1.92 6.61
N LEU A 45 24.83 3.07 6.18
CA LEU A 45 24.45 3.74 4.92
C LEU A 45 24.45 2.81 3.69
N LEU A 46 25.37 1.85 3.66
CA LEU A 46 25.48 0.84 2.61
C LEU A 46 24.32 -0.17 2.65
N GLU A 47 23.96 -0.64 3.84
CA GLU A 47 22.87 -1.60 4.04
C GLU A 47 21.50 -0.95 3.77
N GLU A 48 21.31 0.31 4.17
CA GLU A 48 20.10 1.07 3.87
C GLU A 48 19.90 1.23 2.36
N SER A 49 20.95 1.61 1.63
CA SER A 49 20.92 1.75 0.17
C SER A 49 20.62 0.42 -0.54
N ALA A 50 21.22 -0.68 -0.07
CA ALA A 50 20.98 -2.02 -0.61
C ALA A 50 19.53 -2.49 -0.35
N PHE A 51 19.01 -2.25 0.85
CA PHE A 51 17.63 -2.56 1.22
C PHE A 51 16.62 -1.80 0.35
N LEU A 52 16.88 -0.51 0.13
CA LEU A 52 16.04 0.33 -0.70
C LEU A 52 16.06 -0.10 -2.17
N HIS A 53 17.23 -0.45 -2.71
CA HIS A 53 17.35 -1.03 -4.05
C HIS A 53 16.53 -2.33 -4.17
N LEU A 54 16.59 -3.21 -3.17
CA LEU A 54 15.83 -4.47 -3.16
C LEU A 54 14.31 -4.18 -3.22
N ILE A 55 13.82 -3.23 -2.43
CA ILE A 55 12.41 -2.81 -2.46
C ILE A 55 12.02 -2.29 -3.84
N ILE A 56 12.84 -1.42 -4.44
CA ILE A 56 12.60 -0.88 -5.79
C ILE A 56 12.48 -2.02 -6.82
N PHE A 57 13.39 -2.98 -6.79
CA PHE A 57 13.34 -4.13 -7.71
C PHE A 57 12.12 -5.02 -7.48
N MET A 58 11.71 -5.22 -6.22
CA MET A 58 10.50 -5.98 -5.90
C MET A 58 9.24 -5.30 -6.45
N ILE A 59 9.14 -3.97 -6.29
CA ILE A 59 8.04 -3.17 -6.86
C ILE A 59 8.04 -3.29 -8.38
N LEU A 60 9.21 -3.16 -9.01
CA LEU A 60 9.35 -3.25 -10.46
C LEU A 60 8.90 -4.63 -10.97
N LEU A 61 9.28 -5.71 -10.30
CA LEU A 61 8.87 -7.07 -10.64
C LEU A 61 7.36 -7.26 -10.51
N LEU A 62 6.74 -6.73 -9.45
CA LEU A 62 5.29 -6.75 -9.26
C LEU A 62 4.57 -5.97 -10.38
N THR A 63 5.11 -4.81 -10.77
CA THR A 63 4.56 -4.02 -11.88
C THR A 63 4.64 -4.79 -13.20
N VAL A 64 5.78 -5.41 -13.50
CA VAL A 64 5.94 -6.23 -14.72
C VAL A 64 4.96 -7.41 -14.72
N PHE A 65 4.78 -8.10 -13.59
CA PHE A 65 3.82 -9.19 -13.46
C PHE A 65 2.37 -8.73 -13.69
N ASN A 66 2.01 -7.55 -13.18
CA ASN A 66 0.72 -6.92 -13.44
C ASN A 66 0.51 -6.62 -14.94
N ILE A 67 1.52 -6.07 -15.61
CA ILE A 67 1.47 -5.77 -17.05
C ILE A 67 1.29 -7.07 -17.86
N LEU A 68 2.07 -8.10 -17.54
CA LEU A 68 1.95 -9.43 -18.17
C LEU A 68 0.55 -10.01 -17.99
N GLY A 69 -0.01 -9.98 -16.78
CA GLY A 69 -1.36 -10.48 -16.50
C GLY A 69 -2.44 -9.76 -17.31
N ILE A 70 -2.26 -8.46 -17.60
CA ILE A 70 -3.18 -7.70 -18.46
C ILE A 70 -3.06 -8.15 -19.93
N PHE A 71 -1.84 -8.28 -20.44
CA PHE A 71 -1.60 -8.72 -21.82
C PHE A 71 -2.13 -10.12 -22.09
N PHE A 72 -1.82 -11.09 -21.21
CA PHE A 72 -2.33 -12.46 -21.33
C PHE A 72 -3.85 -12.52 -21.19
N GLY A 73 -4.44 -11.71 -20.29
CA GLY A 73 -5.89 -11.65 -20.13
C GLY A 73 -6.60 -11.21 -21.41
N ASN A 74 -6.04 -10.23 -22.12
CA ASN A 74 -6.61 -9.74 -23.38
C ASN A 74 -6.46 -10.76 -24.51
N GLU A 75 -5.32 -11.45 -24.57
CA GLU A 75 -5.06 -12.46 -25.59
C GLU A 75 -5.91 -13.71 -25.41
N ILE A 76 -6.16 -14.15 -24.16
CA ILE A 76 -7.07 -15.26 -23.86
C ILE A 76 -8.49 -14.97 -24.34
N ILE A 77 -9.00 -13.76 -24.15
CA ILE A 77 -10.36 -13.37 -24.59
C ILE A 77 -10.49 -13.49 -26.11
N LYS A 78 -9.45 -13.05 -26.84
CA LYS A 78 -9.41 -13.05 -28.30
C LYS A 78 -9.22 -14.46 -28.86
N TYR A 79 -8.40 -15.29 -28.21
CA TYR A 79 -8.12 -16.65 -28.66
C TYR A 79 -9.28 -17.62 -28.42
N PHE A 80 -10.07 -17.41 -27.37
CA PHE A 80 -11.20 -18.28 -27.04
C PHE A 80 -12.55 -17.89 -27.69
N ASP A 81 -12.59 -16.81 -28.48
CA ASP A 81 -13.79 -16.27 -29.12
C ASP A 81 -14.99 -16.19 -28.15
N LEU A 82 -14.71 -15.73 -26.92
CA LEU A 82 -15.67 -15.64 -25.82
C LEU A 82 -16.82 -14.68 -26.14
N GLU A 83 -16.65 -13.80 -27.14
CA GLU A 83 -17.70 -12.94 -27.71
C GLU A 83 -18.87 -13.77 -28.26
N ASN A 84 -18.62 -14.86 -28.97
CA ASN A 84 -19.66 -15.70 -29.55
C ASN A 84 -20.22 -16.72 -28.56
N LYS A 85 -19.40 -17.26 -27.67
CA LYS A 85 -19.79 -18.39 -26.82
C LYS A 85 -20.48 -17.98 -25.51
N TYR A 86 -20.13 -16.82 -24.93
CA TYR A 86 -20.69 -16.37 -23.64
C TYR A 86 -20.86 -14.83 -23.55
N PRO A 87 -21.98 -14.27 -24.05
CA PRO A 87 -22.20 -12.82 -24.13
C PRO A 87 -22.27 -12.11 -22.76
N LYS A 88 -22.65 -12.82 -21.70
CA LYS A 88 -22.66 -12.27 -20.32
C LYS A 88 -21.25 -12.11 -19.74
N LEU A 89 -20.34 -13.04 -20.03
CA LEU A 89 -18.94 -12.97 -19.60
C LEU A 89 -18.17 -11.90 -20.36
N TYR A 90 -18.49 -11.70 -21.64
CA TYR A 90 -17.88 -10.65 -22.45
C TYR A 90 -18.00 -9.25 -21.81
N THR A 91 -19.16 -8.90 -21.28
CA THR A 91 -19.36 -7.58 -20.64
C THR A 91 -18.52 -7.44 -19.36
N PHE A 92 -18.43 -8.49 -18.55
CA PHE A 92 -17.57 -8.50 -17.36
C PHE A 92 -16.09 -8.35 -17.70
N PHE A 93 -15.63 -9.07 -18.73
CA PHE A 93 -14.25 -8.96 -19.22
C PHE A 93 -13.95 -7.60 -19.85
N LYS A 94 -14.90 -7.00 -20.57
CA LYS A 94 -14.77 -5.66 -21.17
C LYS A 94 -14.61 -4.57 -20.11
N VAL A 95 -15.42 -4.62 -19.06
CA VAL A 95 -15.31 -3.70 -17.91
C VAL A 95 -13.98 -3.91 -17.18
N ARG A 96 -13.60 -5.17 -16.91
CA ARG A 96 -12.30 -5.51 -16.31
C ARG A 96 -11.13 -5.00 -17.13
N ALA A 97 -11.17 -5.12 -18.46
CA ALA A 97 -10.12 -4.64 -19.36
C ALA A 97 -10.00 -3.11 -19.34
N MET A 98 -11.13 -2.40 -19.21
CA MET A 98 -11.14 -0.94 -19.09
C MET A 98 -10.51 -0.47 -17.76
N PHE A 99 -10.81 -1.14 -16.64
CA PHE A 99 -10.13 -0.90 -15.37
C PHE A 99 -8.65 -1.26 -15.43
N GLN A 100 -8.28 -2.38 -16.08
CA GLN A 100 -6.89 -2.79 -16.24
C GLN A 100 -6.04 -1.73 -16.98
N ARG A 101 -6.59 -1.06 -17.99
CA ARG A 101 -5.86 0.02 -18.69
C ARG A 101 -5.59 1.23 -17.80
N TYR A 102 -6.53 1.58 -16.92
CA TYR A 102 -6.33 2.64 -15.92
C TYR A 102 -5.28 2.23 -14.87
N TYR A 103 -5.37 0.99 -14.36
CA TYR A 103 -4.38 0.41 -13.45
C TYR A 103 -2.98 0.32 -14.06
N LEU A 104 -2.87 0.05 -15.37
CA LEU A 104 -1.62 0.04 -16.11
C LEU A 104 -0.98 1.43 -16.12
N MET A 105 -1.78 2.45 -16.46
CA MET A 105 -1.32 3.84 -16.48
C MET A 105 -0.84 4.30 -15.10
N TRP A 106 -1.60 3.94 -14.06
CA TRP A 106 -1.22 4.21 -12.67
C TRP A 106 0.08 3.49 -12.27
N ASN A 107 0.22 2.21 -12.64
CA ASN A 107 1.43 1.44 -12.37
C ASN A 107 2.67 2.03 -13.05
N ILE A 108 2.55 2.46 -14.32
CA ILE A 108 3.65 3.10 -15.05
C ILE A 108 4.03 4.43 -14.39
N PHE A 109 3.04 5.23 -13.96
CA PHE A 109 3.28 6.48 -13.26
C PHE A 109 4.01 6.25 -11.92
N VAL A 110 3.55 5.30 -11.10
CA VAL A 110 4.20 4.93 -9.84
C VAL A 110 5.62 4.42 -10.10
N LEU A 111 5.82 3.60 -11.12
CA LEU A 111 7.14 3.09 -11.49
C LEU A 111 8.10 4.23 -11.87
N PHE A 112 7.63 5.23 -12.61
CA PHE A 112 8.41 6.40 -12.95
C PHE A 112 8.83 7.20 -11.71
N VAL A 113 7.92 7.40 -10.75
CA VAL A 113 8.21 8.08 -9.48
C VAL A 113 9.23 7.28 -8.66
N VAL A 114 9.06 5.96 -8.55
CA VAL A 114 9.97 5.08 -7.81
C VAL A 114 11.38 5.11 -8.43
N CYS A 115 11.50 5.11 -9.77
CA CYS A 115 12.79 5.26 -10.44
C CYS A 115 13.45 6.61 -10.13
N ILE A 116 12.70 7.72 -10.13
CA ILE A 116 13.25 9.04 -9.78
C ILE A 116 13.77 9.04 -8.35
N VAL A 117 12.98 8.53 -7.40
CA VAL A 117 13.39 8.44 -5.99
C VAL A 117 14.64 7.58 -5.84
N GLY A 118 14.71 6.44 -6.53
CA GLY A 118 15.89 5.58 -6.55
C GLY A 118 17.14 6.29 -7.07
N ILE A 119 17.02 7.07 -8.14
CA ILE A 119 18.13 7.89 -8.68
C ILE A 119 18.57 8.95 -7.66
N CYS A 120 17.63 9.65 -7.03
CA CYS A 120 17.94 10.68 -6.02
C CYS A 120 18.70 10.09 -4.83
N ILE A 121 18.29 8.93 -4.35
CA ILE A 121 18.95 8.26 -3.21
C ILE A 121 20.34 7.75 -3.61
N ASN A 122 20.48 7.20 -4.81
CA ASN A 122 21.77 6.75 -5.31
C ASN A 122 22.75 7.93 -5.49
N LEU A 123 22.26 9.10 -5.93
CA LEU A 123 23.02 10.35 -5.97
C LEU A 123 23.44 10.83 -4.58
N LEU A 124 22.57 10.69 -3.58
CA LEU A 124 22.86 11.05 -2.19
C LEU A 124 23.88 10.11 -1.54
N VAL A 125 23.86 8.82 -1.85
CA VAL A 125 24.84 7.83 -1.35
C VAL A 125 26.20 8.00 -2.03
N PHE A 126 26.24 8.51 -3.26
CA PHE A 126 27.47 8.74 -4.01
C PHE A 126 28.22 10.02 -3.58
N TYR A 127 27.55 10.95 -2.91
CA TYR A 127 28.11 12.23 -2.43
C TYR A 127 28.41 12.18 -0.93
#